data_AF-A0A7C2IEQ2-F1
#
_entry.id   AF-A0A7C2IEQ2-F1
#
_cell.length_a   1.000
_cell.length_b   1.000
_cell.length_c   1.000
_cell.angle_alpha   90.00
_cell.angle_beta   90.00
_cell.angle_gamma   90.00
#
_symmetry.space_group_name_H-M   'P 1'
#
loop_
_entity.id
_entity.type
_entity.pdbx_description
1 polymer ?
#
loop_
_entity_poly.entity_id
_entity_poly.type
_entity_poly.pdbx_seq_one_letter_code
_entity_poly.pdbx_strand_id
1 'polypeptide(L)'
;MARRGAGAGMEVLEMVNGVLTAELFLPGVTSLKERRHRLKSLREKLRSRFNVAVAEVDGQNTWQRATFAIAAVAGRAAQVHRVFEEVVDFVDGYRDVMLSDYRVDLYGVYMGGEERMAREKVAEGGLALITGGVRSGKSDFAVSLVSDGSKKVVFIATAEAADEEMAGRIAEHRARRPPSWQTVEEPVELAGAVRGVSPAAAVIIDCLGVWTANLLARGAGKEEILGRVEDFLRAVGEREGQTILVTNEVGMGIVPAYPSGRLYRDLLGWVNQKVAAAADLVYFVICGIPICLKSREFAPVGGNFSSGGGFLSPGGE
;
A
#
# COMPACT_ATOMS: atom_id res chain seq x y z
N MET A 1 1.80 17.61 -48.34
CA MET A 1 2.78 18.25 -47.43
C MET A 1 2.28 18.06 -46.00
N ALA A 2 2.58 16.90 -45.41
CA ALA A 2 2.10 16.50 -44.09
C ALA A 2 3.05 17.04 -43.01
N ARG A 3 2.53 17.80 -42.04
CA ARG A 3 3.30 18.24 -40.87
C ARG A 3 3.46 17.07 -39.91
N ARG A 4 4.70 16.60 -39.75
CA ARG A 4 5.16 15.79 -38.63
C ARG A 4 4.99 16.61 -37.34
N GLY A 5 4.10 16.20 -36.46
CA GLY A 5 4.13 16.58 -35.05
C GLY A 5 5.05 15.62 -34.32
N ALA A 6 6.12 16.14 -33.71
CA ALA A 6 6.98 15.44 -32.78
C ALA A 6 6.14 14.85 -31.63
N GLY A 7 6.49 13.65 -31.17
CA GLY A 7 5.79 12.95 -30.10
C GLY A 7 5.69 13.82 -28.86
N ALA A 8 4.47 14.24 -28.53
CA ALA A 8 4.16 14.76 -27.21
C ALA A 8 4.37 13.62 -26.20
N GLY A 9 5.33 13.79 -25.31
CA GLY A 9 5.42 12.95 -24.12
C GLY A 9 4.06 13.00 -23.42
N MET A 10 3.46 11.84 -23.14
CA MET A 10 2.27 11.77 -22.29
C MET A 10 2.65 12.32 -20.91
N GLU A 11 2.20 13.52 -20.59
CA GLU A 11 2.23 14.03 -19.22
C GLU A 11 1.36 13.12 -18.35
N VAL A 12 1.97 12.46 -17.37
CA VAL A 12 1.27 11.66 -16.37
C VAL A 12 0.50 12.63 -15.48
N LEU A 13 -0.84 12.60 -15.57
CA LEU A 13 -1.69 13.35 -14.65
C LEU A 13 -1.91 12.51 -13.40
N GLU A 14 -1.20 12.84 -12.32
CA GLU A 14 -1.49 12.32 -10.98
C GLU A 14 -2.82 12.93 -10.53
N MET A 15 -3.83 12.08 -10.32
CA MET A 15 -5.16 12.50 -9.88
C MET A 15 -5.53 11.73 -8.63
N VAL A 16 -5.86 12.46 -7.57
CA VAL A 16 -6.32 11.90 -6.30
C VAL A 16 -7.81 12.18 -6.18
N ASN A 17 -8.58 11.11 -6.05
CA ASN A 17 -10.00 11.15 -5.71
C ASN A 17 -10.14 10.91 -4.21
N GLY A 18 -10.67 11.87 -3.47
CA GLY A 18 -11.10 11.64 -2.08
C GLY A 18 -12.58 11.40 -1.97
N VAL A 19 -12.99 10.63 -0.98
CA VAL A 19 -14.36 10.52 -0.49
C VAL A 19 -14.37 10.75 1.02
N LEU A 20 -15.05 11.81 1.45
CA LEU A 20 -15.39 12.04 2.85
C LEU A 20 -16.81 11.53 3.10
N THR A 21 -16.94 10.57 4.01
CA THR A 21 -18.23 10.06 4.50
C THR A 21 -18.53 10.73 5.84
N ALA A 22 -19.59 11.54 5.91
CA ALA A 22 -20.01 12.27 7.10
C ALA A 22 -21.34 11.74 7.65
N GLU A 23 -21.34 11.30 8.91
CA GLU A 23 -22.56 10.96 9.64
C GLU A 23 -23.14 12.19 10.31
N LEU A 24 -24.40 12.48 10.00
CA LEU A 24 -25.10 13.69 10.44
C LEU A 24 -26.26 13.34 11.36
N PHE A 25 -26.39 14.10 12.44
CA PHE A 25 -27.53 14.10 13.33
C PHE A 25 -28.32 15.41 13.21
N LEU A 26 -29.64 15.33 13.08
CA LEU A 26 -30.53 16.48 12.91
C LEU A 26 -31.43 16.65 14.13
N PRO A 27 -31.02 17.44 15.13
CA PRO A 27 -31.78 17.58 16.37
C PRO A 27 -33.13 18.25 16.12
N GLY A 28 -34.16 17.74 16.79
CA GLY A 28 -35.50 18.32 16.78
C GLY A 28 -36.29 18.11 15.48
N VAL A 29 -35.73 17.44 14.47
CA VAL A 29 -36.47 17.10 13.24
C VAL A 29 -37.46 15.98 13.55
N THR A 30 -38.73 16.22 13.23
CA THR A 30 -39.85 15.29 13.50
C THR A 30 -40.56 14.81 12.23
N SER A 31 -40.10 15.23 11.04
CA SER A 31 -40.69 14.80 9.78
C SER A 31 -39.67 14.62 8.66
N LEU A 32 -39.96 13.70 7.73
CA LEU A 32 -39.14 13.49 6.52
C LEU A 32 -39.13 14.70 5.59
N LYS A 33 -40.16 15.56 5.61
CA LYS A 33 -40.22 16.78 4.80
C LYS A 33 -39.22 17.81 5.30
N GLU A 34 -39.21 18.03 6.62
CA GLU A 34 -38.27 18.94 7.27
C GLU A 34 -36.83 18.45 7.14
N ARG A 35 -36.57 17.16 7.38
CA ARG A 35 -35.26 16.52 7.14
C ARG A 35 -34.74 16.83 5.74
N ARG A 36 -35.54 16.52 4.72
CA ARG A 36 -35.17 16.74 3.32
C ARG A 36 -34.89 18.21 3.04
N HIS A 37 -35.64 19.13 3.63
CA HIS A 37 -35.40 20.57 3.47
C HIS A 37 -34.06 21.00 4.08
N ARG A 38 -33.77 20.59 5.32
CA ARG A 38 -32.49 20.92 6.00
C ARG A 38 -31.28 20.33 5.28
N LEU A 39 -31.34 19.04 4.95
CA LEU A 39 -30.26 18.35 4.22
C LEU A 39 -30.06 18.92 2.81
N LYS A 40 -31.14 19.30 2.11
CA LYS A 40 -31.04 19.97 0.81
C LYS A 40 -30.27 21.28 0.92
N SER A 41 -30.57 22.11 1.92
CA SER A 41 -29.88 23.37 2.14
C SER A 41 -28.38 23.18 2.44
N LEU A 42 -28.03 22.23 3.31
CA LEU A 42 -26.64 21.91 3.60
C LEU A 42 -25.90 21.42 2.34
N ARG A 43 -26.48 20.47 1.61
CA ARG A 43 -25.92 19.91 0.38
C ARG A 43 -25.69 20.98 -0.69
N GLU A 44 -26.64 21.89 -0.90
CA GLU A 44 -26.49 22.99 -1.86
C GLU A 44 -25.36 23.94 -1.47
N LYS A 45 -25.25 24.28 -0.18
CA LYS A 45 -24.15 25.13 0.31
C LYS A 45 -22.79 24.47 0.14
N LEU A 46 -22.65 23.19 0.50
CA LEU A 46 -21.42 22.42 0.30
C LEU A 46 -20.97 22.44 -1.17
N ARG A 47 -21.89 22.15 -2.10
CA ARG A 47 -21.61 22.17 -3.55
C ARG A 47 -21.26 23.56 -4.08
N SER A 48 -21.84 24.62 -3.51
CA SER A 48 -21.59 26.00 -3.95
C SER A 48 -20.29 26.60 -3.40
N ARG A 49 -19.88 26.17 -2.21
CA ARG A 49 -18.73 26.73 -1.48
C ARG A 49 -17.44 25.98 -1.79
N PHE A 50 -17.53 24.68 -2.01
CA PHE A 50 -16.37 23.81 -2.20
C PHE A 50 -16.45 23.13 -3.57
N ASN A 51 -15.31 22.85 -4.17
CA ASN A 51 -15.22 22.10 -5.43
C ASN A 51 -15.40 20.60 -5.17
N VAL A 52 -16.61 20.21 -4.76
CA VAL A 52 -16.95 18.84 -4.34
C VAL A 52 -18.28 18.37 -4.92
N ALA A 53 -18.39 17.07 -5.14
CA ALA A 53 -19.68 16.41 -5.35
C ALA A 53 -20.21 15.91 -4.01
N VAL A 54 -21.53 16.01 -3.78
CA VAL A 54 -22.16 15.58 -2.52
C VAL A 54 -23.39 14.73 -2.81
N ALA A 55 -23.51 13.58 -2.16
CA ALA A 55 -24.65 12.68 -2.23
C ALA A 55 -25.07 12.20 -0.84
N GLU A 56 -26.36 11.97 -0.64
CA GLU A 56 -26.86 11.28 0.56
C GLU A 56 -26.84 9.78 0.28
N VAL A 57 -26.06 9.02 1.04
CA VAL A 57 -25.79 7.60 0.79
C VAL A 57 -26.49 6.67 1.78
N ASP A 58 -26.95 7.18 2.93
CA ASP A 58 -27.70 6.41 3.91
C ASP A 58 -28.62 7.30 4.79
N GLY A 59 -29.49 6.67 5.58
CA GLY A 59 -30.39 7.32 6.55
C GLY A 59 -31.66 7.92 5.95
N GLN A 60 -31.95 7.67 4.67
CA GLN A 60 -33.04 8.29 3.90
C GLN A 60 -34.43 8.12 4.51
N ASN A 61 -34.65 7.02 5.26
CA ASN A 61 -35.91 6.69 5.91
C ASN A 61 -35.95 7.06 7.40
N THR A 62 -34.87 7.64 7.94
CA THR A 62 -34.81 8.10 9.34
C THR A 62 -35.13 9.59 9.41
N TRP A 63 -35.64 10.10 10.54
CA TRP A 63 -35.93 11.54 10.67
C TRP A 63 -34.71 12.36 11.05
N GLN A 64 -33.86 11.82 11.93
CA GLN A 64 -32.80 12.58 12.58
C GLN A 64 -31.39 12.12 12.19
N ARG A 65 -31.24 11.17 11.26
CA ARG A 65 -29.92 10.72 10.79
C ARG A 65 -29.81 10.85 9.27
N ALA A 66 -28.59 11.07 8.81
CA ALA A 66 -28.23 11.05 7.40
C ALA A 66 -26.74 10.76 7.26
N THR A 67 -26.37 10.13 6.16
CA THR A 67 -24.96 9.97 5.80
C THR A 67 -24.72 10.64 4.46
N PHE A 68 -23.78 11.58 4.43
CA PHE A 68 -23.33 12.21 3.19
C PHE A 68 -22.01 11.60 2.73
N ALA A 69 -21.91 11.28 1.45
CA ALA A 69 -20.63 11.06 0.77
C ALA A 69 -20.27 12.31 -0.03
N ILE A 70 -19.08 12.85 0.22
CA ILE A 70 -18.55 14.07 -0.36
C ILE A 70 -17.28 13.71 -1.13
N ALA A 71 -17.29 13.85 -2.45
CA ALA A 71 -16.15 13.50 -3.30
C ALA A 71 -15.43 14.75 -3.79
N ALA A 72 -14.10 14.72 -3.75
CA ALA A 72 -13.22 15.77 -4.26
C ALA A 72 -12.14 15.15 -5.15
N VAL A 73 -11.72 15.88 -6.19
CA VAL A 73 -10.68 15.44 -7.12
C VAL A 73 -9.63 16.52 -7.22
N ALA A 74 -8.35 16.17 -7.06
CA ALA A 74 -7.25 17.12 -7.16
C ALA A 74 -5.98 16.46 -7.68
N GLY A 75 -5.00 17.29 -8.07
CA GLY A 75 -3.70 16.79 -8.56
C GLY A 75 -2.75 16.30 -7.45
N ARG A 76 -3.12 16.50 -6.18
CA ARG A 76 -2.32 16.11 -5.00
C ARG A 76 -3.21 15.77 -3.81
N ALA A 77 -2.83 14.77 -3.02
CA ALA A 77 -3.56 14.37 -1.81
C ALA A 77 -3.71 15.51 -0.79
N ALA A 78 -2.67 16.34 -0.62
CA ALA A 78 -2.73 17.50 0.29
C ALA A 78 -3.82 18.51 -0.07
N GLN A 79 -4.16 18.65 -1.35
CA GLN A 79 -5.26 19.52 -1.79
C GLN A 79 -6.62 18.91 -1.43
N VAL A 80 -6.78 17.61 -1.61
CA VAL A 80 -7.99 16.89 -1.20
C VAL A 80 -8.20 16.97 0.31
N HIS A 81 -7.14 16.73 1.10
CA HIS A 81 -7.19 16.84 2.55
C HIS A 81 -7.62 18.23 3.01
N ARG A 82 -7.01 19.29 2.49
CA ARG A 82 -7.38 20.66 2.84
C ARG A 82 -8.85 20.95 2.55
N VAL A 83 -9.35 20.53 1.38
CA VAL A 83 -10.76 20.70 1.03
C VAL A 83 -11.66 19.95 2.01
N PHE A 84 -11.29 18.75 2.43
CA PHE A 84 -12.07 17.98 3.40
C PHE A 84 -12.02 18.53 4.82
N GLU A 85 -10.88 19.06 5.27
CA GLU A 85 -10.78 19.80 6.53
C GLU A 85 -11.73 21.01 6.54
N GLU A 86 -11.68 21.83 5.48
CA GLU A 86 -12.57 22.99 5.36
C GLU A 86 -14.06 22.60 5.27
N VAL A 87 -14.36 21.44 4.67
CA VAL A 87 -15.73 20.89 4.63
C VAL A 87 -16.17 20.42 6.02
N VAL A 88 -15.33 19.71 6.77
CA VAL A 88 -15.64 19.25 8.12
C VAL A 88 -15.91 20.44 9.03
N ASP A 89 -15.02 21.43 9.04
CA ASP A 89 -15.18 22.66 9.84
C ASP A 89 -16.47 23.40 9.48
N PHE A 90 -16.83 23.43 8.19
CA PHE A 90 -18.06 24.05 7.73
C PHE A 90 -19.31 23.28 8.18
N VAL A 91 -19.29 21.94 8.15
CA VAL A 91 -20.42 21.11 8.59
C VAL A 91 -20.58 21.16 10.11
N ASP A 92 -19.47 21.14 10.86
CA ASP A 92 -19.49 21.22 12.32
C ASP A 92 -20.03 22.58 12.80
N GLY A 93 -19.69 23.67 12.09
CA GLY A 93 -20.26 24.99 12.33
C GLY A 93 -21.67 25.22 11.78
N TYR A 94 -22.29 24.23 11.13
CA TYR A 94 -23.58 24.39 10.47
C TYR A 94 -24.74 24.35 11.47
N ARG A 95 -25.60 25.38 11.49
CA ARG A 95 -26.77 25.38 12.38
C ARG A 95 -27.73 24.24 12.02
N ASP A 96 -28.34 23.66 13.07
CA ASP A 96 -29.44 22.69 12.95
C ASP A 96 -29.08 21.31 12.36
N VAL A 97 -27.78 21.04 12.20
CA VAL A 97 -27.17 19.75 11.84
C VAL A 97 -25.92 19.56 12.69
N MET A 98 -25.69 18.36 13.20
CA MET A 98 -24.48 18.01 13.96
C MET A 98 -23.70 16.95 13.20
N LEU A 99 -22.38 17.12 13.08
CA LEU A 99 -21.48 16.07 12.61
C LEU A 99 -21.25 15.09 13.76
N SER A 100 -21.66 13.83 13.58
CA SER A 100 -21.51 12.79 14.60
C SER A 100 -20.21 12.01 14.45
N ASP A 101 -19.84 11.72 13.20
CA ASP A 101 -18.59 11.03 12.84
C ASP A 101 -18.25 11.34 11.38
N TYR A 102 -16.99 11.14 11.00
CA TYR A 102 -16.61 11.15 9.59
C TYR A 102 -15.40 10.25 9.29
N ARG A 103 -15.33 9.81 8.04
CA ARG A 103 -14.19 9.06 7.49
C ARG A 103 -13.74 9.71 6.20
N VAL A 104 -12.43 9.76 5.98
CA VAL A 104 -11.84 10.13 4.70
C VAL A 104 -11.15 8.91 4.09
N ASP A 105 -11.59 8.56 2.90
CA ASP A 105 -10.95 7.55 2.05
C ASP A 105 -10.37 8.27 0.84
N LEU A 106 -9.07 8.07 0.59
CA LEU A 106 -8.43 8.57 -0.63
C LEU A 106 -8.24 7.41 -1.61
N TYR A 107 -8.33 7.71 -2.90
CA TYR A 107 -8.07 6.81 -4.02
C TYR A 107 -7.21 7.49 -5.07
N GLY A 108 -6.07 6.90 -5.41
CA GLY A 108 -5.21 7.38 -6.48
C GLY A 108 -5.73 6.84 -7.81
N VAL A 109 -6.00 7.72 -8.77
CA VAL A 109 -6.32 7.33 -10.14
C VAL A 109 -5.15 7.69 -11.02
N TYR A 110 -4.42 6.66 -11.45
CA TYR A 110 -3.27 6.79 -12.34
C TYR A 110 -3.74 6.54 -13.77
N MET A 111 -3.95 7.62 -14.55
CA MET A 111 -4.19 7.49 -15.98
C MET A 111 -2.84 7.34 -16.70
N GLY A 112 -2.47 6.10 -17.05
CA GLY A 112 -1.40 5.81 -18.03
C GLY A 112 0.05 5.91 -17.54
N GLY A 113 0.34 5.68 -16.25
CA GLY A 113 1.70 5.84 -15.70
C GLY A 113 2.06 4.97 -14.50
N GLU A 114 1.38 3.82 -14.30
CA GLU A 114 1.56 2.93 -13.13
C GLU A 114 3.03 2.50 -12.92
N GLU A 115 3.79 2.32 -14.00
CA GLU A 115 5.19 1.88 -13.92
C GLU A 115 6.17 3.00 -13.53
N ARG A 116 5.94 4.25 -13.93
CA ARG A 116 6.93 5.32 -13.78
C ARG A 116 6.95 5.91 -12.38
N MET A 117 5.78 6.09 -11.75
CA MET A 117 5.71 6.65 -10.39
C MET A 117 6.00 5.58 -9.32
N ALA A 118 5.66 4.32 -9.60
CA ALA A 118 6.16 3.18 -8.83
C ALA A 118 7.69 3.21 -8.77
N ARG A 119 8.37 3.46 -9.91
CA ARG A 119 9.83 3.62 -10.01
C ARG A 119 10.36 4.86 -9.30
N GLU A 120 9.70 6.01 -9.42
CA GLU A 120 10.13 7.27 -8.80
C GLU A 120 9.97 7.25 -7.26
N LYS A 121 8.88 6.69 -6.69
CA LYS A 121 8.67 6.59 -5.22
C LYS A 121 9.56 5.53 -4.56
N VAL A 122 9.84 4.45 -5.28
CA VAL A 122 10.89 3.45 -4.99
C VAL A 122 12.27 4.11 -4.91
N ALA A 123 12.54 5.08 -5.79
CA ALA A 123 13.84 5.72 -5.92
C ALA A 123 14.16 6.72 -4.79
N GLU A 124 13.25 7.08 -3.90
CA GLU A 124 13.53 8.02 -2.79
C GLU A 124 13.96 7.34 -1.46
N GLY A 125 14.00 6.01 -1.43
CA GLY A 125 14.31 5.21 -0.23
C GLY A 125 13.08 4.48 0.33
N GLY A 126 13.28 3.53 1.24
CA GLY A 126 12.19 2.74 1.85
C GLY A 126 12.11 1.28 1.40
N LEU A 127 11.09 0.57 1.89
CA LEU A 127 10.88 -0.87 1.70
C LEU A 127 9.71 -1.14 0.74
N ALA A 128 10.00 -1.81 -0.39
CA ALA A 128 8.97 -2.31 -1.30
C ALA A 128 8.89 -3.84 -1.23
N LEU A 129 7.68 -4.38 -1.06
CA LEU A 129 7.39 -5.81 -1.14
C LEU A 129 6.70 -6.13 -2.47
N ILE A 130 7.22 -7.11 -3.19
CA ILE A 130 6.66 -7.61 -4.44
C ILE A 130 6.30 -9.08 -4.24
N THR A 131 5.01 -9.38 -4.28
CA THR A 131 4.47 -10.74 -4.16
C THR A 131 3.77 -11.16 -5.46
N GLY A 132 3.57 -12.47 -5.62
CA GLY A 132 2.91 -13.03 -6.80
C GLY A 132 3.18 -14.52 -6.97
N GLY A 133 2.49 -15.10 -7.95
CA GLY A 133 2.68 -16.51 -8.30
C GLY A 133 4.07 -16.84 -8.83
N VAL A 134 4.31 -18.14 -9.06
CA VAL A 134 5.48 -18.60 -9.82
C VAL A 134 5.33 -18.14 -11.27
N ARG A 135 6.42 -17.65 -11.88
CA ARG A 135 6.45 -17.12 -13.27
C ARG A 135 5.46 -15.97 -13.54
N SER A 136 5.08 -15.21 -12.51
CA SER A 136 4.19 -14.06 -12.68
C SER A 136 4.86 -12.79 -13.21
N GLY A 137 6.18 -12.78 -13.38
CA GLY A 137 6.95 -11.58 -13.79
C GLY A 137 7.49 -10.72 -12.63
N LYS A 138 7.34 -11.16 -11.37
CA LYS A 138 7.77 -10.40 -10.19
C LYS A 138 9.26 -10.02 -10.16
N SER A 139 10.15 -10.91 -10.60
CA SER A 139 11.60 -10.62 -10.63
C SER A 139 11.95 -9.59 -11.70
N ASP A 140 11.31 -9.66 -12.88
CA ASP A 140 11.53 -8.67 -13.96
C ASP A 140 11.01 -7.29 -13.53
N PHE A 141 9.85 -7.25 -12.85
CA PHE A 141 9.34 -6.02 -12.25
C PHE A 141 10.29 -5.46 -11.19
N ALA A 142 10.79 -6.29 -10.26
CA ALA A 142 11.76 -5.88 -9.23
C ALA A 142 13.03 -5.26 -9.83
N VAL A 143 13.56 -5.84 -10.91
CA VAL A 143 14.73 -5.30 -11.63
C VAL A 143 14.40 -3.96 -12.27
N SER A 144 13.22 -3.82 -12.89
CA SER A 144 12.80 -2.59 -13.56
C SER A 144 12.73 -1.38 -12.61
N LEU A 145 12.56 -1.62 -11.31
CA LEU A 145 12.46 -0.59 -10.28
C LEU A 145 13.80 0.11 -9.96
N VAL A 146 14.94 -0.51 -10.27
CA VAL A 146 16.29 0.03 -9.95
C VAL A 146 17.17 0.18 -11.19
N SER A 147 16.58 0.07 -12.39
CA SER A 147 17.32 0.02 -13.66
C SER A 147 17.77 1.39 -14.20
N ASP A 148 17.45 2.50 -13.52
CA ASP A 148 17.74 3.87 -13.99
C ASP A 148 19.24 4.26 -13.91
N GLY A 149 20.13 3.31 -13.61
CA GLY A 149 21.58 3.39 -13.83
C GLY A 149 22.39 4.29 -12.88
N SER A 150 21.74 5.14 -12.09
CA SER A 150 22.40 6.12 -11.21
C SER A 150 22.84 5.56 -9.85
N LYS A 151 22.34 4.38 -9.44
CA LYS A 151 22.58 3.81 -8.11
C LYS A 151 23.38 2.51 -8.19
N LYS A 152 24.28 2.33 -7.21
CA LYS A 152 24.86 1.00 -6.95
C LYS A 152 23.75 0.07 -6.47
N VAL A 153 23.63 -1.09 -7.12
CA VAL A 153 22.64 -2.11 -6.78
C VAL A 153 23.37 -3.34 -6.23
N VAL A 154 22.87 -3.85 -5.11
CA VAL A 154 23.27 -5.14 -4.55
C VAL A 154 22.10 -6.11 -4.58
N PHE A 155 22.31 -7.26 -5.21
CA PHE A 155 21.35 -8.34 -5.26
C PHE A 155 21.71 -9.39 -4.20
N ILE A 156 20.80 -9.65 -3.26
CA ILE A 156 20.94 -10.70 -2.25
C ILE A 156 20.12 -11.92 -2.72
N ALA A 157 20.83 -12.98 -3.10
CA ALA A 157 20.24 -14.23 -3.51
C ALA A 157 20.09 -15.15 -2.29
N THR A 158 18.88 -15.59 -2.00
CA THR A 158 18.61 -16.50 -0.87
C THR A 158 18.59 -17.97 -1.28
N ALA A 159 18.59 -18.26 -2.58
CA ALA A 159 18.56 -19.62 -3.10
C ALA A 159 19.93 -20.30 -3.01
N GLU A 160 19.92 -21.56 -2.56
CA GLU A 160 21.06 -22.48 -2.64
C GLU A 160 20.86 -23.41 -3.83
N ALA A 161 21.89 -23.68 -4.63
CA ALA A 161 21.81 -24.66 -5.72
C ALA A 161 21.78 -26.09 -5.14
N ALA A 162 20.61 -26.53 -4.68
CA ALA A 162 20.43 -27.87 -4.11
C ALA A 162 20.24 -28.95 -5.19
N ASP A 163 19.77 -28.58 -6.38
CA ASP A 163 19.54 -29.47 -7.52
C ASP A 163 19.83 -28.75 -8.87
N GLU A 164 19.92 -29.53 -9.95
CA GLU A 164 20.22 -29.02 -11.30
C GLU A 164 19.14 -28.07 -11.84
N GLU A 165 17.87 -28.24 -11.43
CA GLU A 165 16.77 -27.36 -11.84
C GLU A 165 16.94 -25.97 -11.21
N MET A 166 17.27 -25.93 -9.92
CA MET A 166 17.55 -24.73 -9.16
C MET A 166 18.84 -24.06 -9.64
N ALA A 167 19.86 -24.84 -10.00
CA ALA A 167 21.09 -24.32 -10.62
C ALA A 167 20.80 -23.65 -11.97
N GLY A 168 19.97 -24.26 -12.83
CA GLY A 168 19.54 -23.67 -14.09
C GLY A 168 18.75 -22.37 -13.90
N ARG A 169 17.82 -22.35 -12.93
CA ARG A 169 17.06 -21.13 -12.57
C ARG A 169 17.97 -20.02 -12.04
N ILE A 170 18.96 -20.37 -11.20
CA ILE A 170 19.95 -19.40 -10.70
C ILE A 170 20.76 -18.82 -11.88
N ALA A 171 21.18 -19.65 -12.83
CA ALA A 171 21.92 -19.20 -14.01
C ALA A 171 21.10 -18.23 -14.88
N GLU A 172 19.83 -18.55 -15.16
CA GLU A 172 18.92 -17.66 -15.88
C GLU A 172 18.70 -16.33 -15.13
N HIS A 173 18.49 -16.39 -13.81
CA HIS A 173 18.31 -15.19 -12.99
C HIS A 173 19.58 -14.33 -12.93
N ARG A 174 20.77 -14.93 -12.95
CA ARG A 174 22.05 -14.19 -13.03
C ARG A 174 22.22 -13.51 -14.38
N ALA A 175 21.88 -14.19 -15.48
CA ALA A 175 22.02 -13.65 -16.83
C ALA A 175 21.13 -12.42 -17.10
N ARG A 176 20.01 -12.28 -16.38
CA ARG A 176 19.11 -11.11 -16.48
C ARG A 176 19.61 -9.87 -15.72
N ARG A 177 20.65 -10.01 -14.90
CA ARG A 177 21.17 -8.89 -14.08
C ARG A 177 22.22 -8.12 -14.86
N PRO A 178 22.24 -6.78 -14.77
CA PRO A 178 23.36 -6.00 -15.27
C PRO A 178 24.68 -6.45 -14.65
N PRO A 179 25.78 -6.57 -15.43
CA PRO A 179 27.09 -7.00 -14.91
C PRO A 179 27.67 -6.07 -13.84
N SER A 180 27.17 -4.83 -13.75
CA SER A 180 27.58 -3.83 -12.77
C SER A 180 27.02 -4.09 -11.36
N TRP A 181 26.06 -5.01 -11.21
CA TRP A 181 25.44 -5.31 -9.92
C TRP A 181 26.29 -6.28 -9.10
N GLN A 182 26.46 -5.97 -7.82
CA GLN A 182 27.06 -6.90 -6.88
C GLN A 182 26.03 -7.97 -6.50
N THR A 183 26.41 -9.25 -6.54
CA THR A 183 25.58 -10.34 -5.99
C THR A 183 26.19 -10.83 -4.69
N VAL A 184 25.36 -10.98 -3.65
CA VAL A 184 25.68 -11.61 -2.36
C VAL A 184 24.78 -12.83 -2.23
N GLU A 185 25.35 -14.00 -1.99
CA GLU A 185 24.60 -15.21 -1.68
C GLU A 185 24.44 -15.30 -0.16
N GLU A 186 23.21 -15.15 0.33
CA GLU A 186 22.90 -15.24 1.76
C GLU A 186 21.59 -16.02 1.97
N PRO A 187 21.67 -17.33 2.24
CA PRO A 187 20.49 -18.18 2.39
C PRO A 187 19.81 -18.09 3.76
N VAL A 188 20.47 -17.52 4.79
CA VAL A 188 20.03 -17.62 6.20
C VAL A 188 20.09 -16.28 6.94
N GLU A 189 21.25 -15.63 7.01
CA GLU A 189 21.53 -14.44 7.83
C GLU A 189 21.20 -13.11 7.10
N LEU A 190 19.93 -12.99 6.69
CA LEU A 190 19.47 -11.90 5.82
C LEU A 190 19.70 -10.50 6.43
N ALA A 191 19.50 -10.35 7.76
CA ALA A 191 19.76 -9.09 8.46
C ALA A 191 21.25 -8.71 8.39
N GLY A 192 22.14 -9.68 8.57
CA GLY A 192 23.58 -9.50 8.46
C GLY A 192 24.01 -9.06 7.06
N ALA A 193 23.50 -9.74 6.02
CA ALA A 193 23.78 -9.35 4.64
C ALA A 193 23.29 -7.94 4.31
N VAL A 194 22.11 -7.54 4.80
CA VAL A 194 21.59 -6.18 4.61
C VAL A 194 22.43 -5.13 5.33
N ARG A 195 22.90 -5.38 6.55
CA ARG A 195 23.83 -4.48 7.27
C ARG A 195 25.20 -4.39 6.61
N GLY A 196 25.65 -5.47 5.96
CA GLY A 196 26.93 -5.51 5.24
C GLY A 196 26.96 -4.73 3.93
N VAL A 197 25.80 -4.30 3.42
CA VAL A 197 25.69 -3.52 2.18
C VAL A 197 25.69 -2.02 2.50
N SER A 198 26.38 -1.23 1.67
CA SER A 198 26.37 0.25 1.76
C SER A 198 24.97 0.81 2.03
N PRO A 199 24.79 1.70 3.03
CA PRO A 199 23.47 2.21 3.40
C PRO A 199 22.72 2.89 2.26
N ALA A 200 23.42 3.56 1.33
CA ALA A 200 22.83 4.28 0.20
C ALA A 200 22.59 3.40 -1.05
N ALA A 201 23.13 2.18 -1.10
CA ALA A 201 22.92 1.28 -2.23
C ALA A 201 21.48 0.76 -2.27
N ALA A 202 20.94 0.57 -3.47
CA ALA A 202 19.68 -0.15 -3.64
C ALA A 202 19.92 -1.64 -3.42
N VAL A 203 19.03 -2.31 -2.71
CA VAL A 203 19.10 -3.73 -2.41
C VAL A 203 17.89 -4.43 -3.02
N ILE A 204 18.12 -5.51 -3.76
CA ILE A 204 17.06 -6.45 -4.16
C ILE A 204 17.31 -7.77 -3.46
N ILE A 205 16.28 -8.35 -2.82
CA ILE A 205 16.32 -9.67 -2.20
C ILE A 205 15.33 -10.59 -2.93
N ASP A 206 15.81 -11.73 -3.44
CA ASP A 206 15.01 -12.74 -4.16
C ASP A 206 15.38 -14.15 -3.62
N CYS A 207 14.51 -14.84 -2.87
CA CYS A 207 13.23 -14.37 -2.31
C CYS A 207 13.00 -14.84 -0.87
N LEU A 208 12.03 -14.22 -0.18
CA LEU A 208 11.59 -14.68 1.14
C LEU A 208 11.01 -16.09 1.14
N GLY A 209 10.43 -16.55 0.02
CA GLY A 209 9.93 -17.91 -0.10
C GLY A 209 11.05 -18.93 0.11
N VAL A 210 12.14 -18.78 -0.62
CA VAL A 210 13.29 -19.68 -0.51
C VAL A 210 14.01 -19.50 0.83
N TRP A 211 14.16 -18.27 1.31
CA TRP A 211 14.73 -18.01 2.64
C TRP A 211 13.94 -18.70 3.76
N THR A 212 12.60 -18.63 3.73
CA THR A 212 11.73 -19.31 4.68
C THR A 212 11.89 -20.82 4.60
N ALA A 213 11.99 -21.37 3.38
CA ALA A 213 12.23 -22.79 3.18
C ALA A 213 13.60 -23.23 3.72
N ASN A 214 14.65 -22.43 3.52
CA ASN A 214 16.00 -22.73 4.03
C ASN A 214 16.04 -22.80 5.55
N LEU A 215 15.36 -21.89 6.24
CA LEU A 215 15.27 -21.89 7.71
C LEU A 215 14.47 -23.08 8.22
N LEU A 216 13.33 -23.38 7.60
CA LEU A 216 12.54 -24.57 7.94
C LEU A 216 13.33 -25.87 7.75
N ALA A 217 14.09 -25.99 6.64
CA ALA A 217 14.94 -27.15 6.38
C ALA A 217 16.05 -27.33 7.43
N ARG A 218 16.47 -26.23 8.07
CA ARG A 218 17.46 -26.21 9.17
C ARG A 218 16.82 -26.39 10.56
N GLY A 219 15.51 -26.66 10.60
CA GLY A 219 14.79 -26.94 11.85
C GLY A 219 14.32 -25.69 12.61
N ALA A 220 14.41 -24.51 12.01
CA ALA A 220 13.94 -23.28 12.67
C ALA A 220 12.41 -23.31 12.86
N GLY A 221 11.98 -22.94 14.07
CA GLY A 221 10.57 -22.83 14.43
C GLY A 221 9.93 -21.53 13.93
N LYS A 222 8.60 -21.45 14.05
CA LYS A 222 7.83 -20.25 13.67
C LYS A 222 8.34 -18.99 14.38
N GLU A 223 8.51 -19.06 15.69
CA GLU A 223 8.90 -17.93 16.53
C GLU A 223 10.30 -17.43 16.17
N GLU A 224 11.23 -18.36 15.90
CA GLU A 224 12.58 -18.03 15.45
C GLU A 224 12.55 -17.31 14.10
N ILE A 225 11.81 -17.86 13.13
CA ILE A 225 11.71 -17.28 11.78
C ILE A 225 11.08 -15.89 11.84
N LEU A 226 10.02 -15.72 12.61
CA LEU A 226 9.38 -14.41 12.79
C LEU A 226 10.26 -13.41 13.55
N GLY A 227 11.12 -13.86 14.46
CA GLY A 227 12.14 -13.04 15.11
C GLY A 227 13.25 -12.61 14.15
N ARG A 228 13.69 -13.51 13.26
CA ARG A 228 14.64 -13.17 12.17
C ARG A 228 14.05 -12.15 11.19
N VAL A 229 12.74 -12.21 10.91
CA VAL A 229 12.05 -11.17 10.12
C VAL A 229 12.09 -9.82 10.83
N GLU A 230 11.93 -9.76 12.15
CA GLU A 230 12.02 -8.49 12.89
C GLU A 230 13.42 -7.89 12.85
N ASP A 231 14.45 -8.71 13.03
CA ASP A 231 15.83 -8.21 12.94
C ASP A 231 16.17 -7.75 11.52
N PHE A 232 15.69 -8.48 10.50
CA PHE A 232 15.79 -8.05 9.11
C PHE A 232 15.09 -6.70 8.88
N LEU A 233 13.85 -6.53 9.35
CA LEU A 233 13.11 -5.27 9.19
C LEU A 233 13.80 -4.11 9.93
N ARG A 234 14.41 -4.37 11.09
CA ARG A 234 15.23 -3.38 11.80
C ARG A 234 16.45 -2.96 10.96
N ALA A 235 17.17 -3.93 10.41
CA ALA A 235 18.30 -3.68 9.51
C ALA A 235 17.90 -2.89 8.26
N VAL A 236 16.69 -3.12 7.72
CA VAL A 236 16.15 -2.32 6.61
C VAL A 236 15.82 -0.90 7.04
N GLY A 237 15.24 -0.71 8.22
CA GLY A 237 14.90 0.63 8.76
C GLY A 237 16.12 1.51 9.06
N GLU A 238 17.31 0.92 9.19
CA GLU A 238 18.59 1.63 9.37
C GLU A 238 19.19 2.14 8.04
N ARG A 239 18.56 1.85 6.88
CA ARG A 239 19.09 2.17 5.55
C ARG A 239 18.43 3.40 4.94
N GLU A 240 19.24 4.16 4.20
CA GLU A 240 18.78 5.28 3.37
C GLU A 240 18.40 4.81 1.94
N GLY A 241 19.16 3.83 1.45
CA GLY A 241 18.98 3.20 0.15
C GLY A 241 17.76 2.30 0.13
N GLN A 242 17.13 2.25 -1.03
CA GLN A 242 15.94 1.46 -1.23
C GLN A 242 16.19 -0.03 -0.97
N THR A 243 15.24 -0.71 -0.34
CA THR A 243 15.17 -2.16 -0.26
C THR A 243 13.94 -2.69 -0.99
N ILE A 244 14.16 -3.56 -1.99
CA ILE A 244 13.12 -4.28 -2.73
C ILE A 244 13.17 -5.74 -2.32
N LEU A 245 12.02 -6.25 -1.92
CA LEU A 245 11.88 -7.61 -1.44
C LEU A 245 10.92 -8.39 -2.33
N VAL A 246 11.37 -9.53 -2.85
CA VAL A 246 10.54 -10.44 -3.63
C VAL A 246 10.09 -11.60 -2.73
N THR A 247 8.82 -11.97 -2.85
CA THR A 247 8.24 -13.16 -2.21
C THR A 247 7.25 -13.87 -3.12
N ASN A 248 6.82 -15.05 -2.73
CA ASN A 248 5.82 -15.84 -3.43
C ASN A 248 4.48 -15.77 -2.70
N GLU A 249 3.39 -15.73 -3.48
CA GLU A 249 2.05 -16.01 -2.98
C GLU A 249 1.72 -17.49 -3.22
N VAL A 250 1.43 -18.22 -2.13
CA VAL A 250 1.23 -19.69 -2.13
C VAL A 250 -0.08 -20.12 -1.44
N GLY A 251 -0.82 -19.17 -0.87
CA GLY A 251 -2.04 -19.41 -0.10
C GLY A 251 -3.33 -19.49 -0.91
N MET A 252 -3.31 -19.19 -2.21
CA MET A 252 -4.50 -19.14 -3.08
C MET A 252 -4.83 -20.47 -3.78
N GLY A 253 -4.13 -21.56 -3.43
CA GLY A 253 -4.31 -22.89 -4.02
C GLY A 253 -4.99 -23.89 -3.09
N ILE A 254 -4.96 -25.16 -3.48
CA ILE A 254 -5.43 -26.28 -2.66
C ILE A 254 -4.50 -26.45 -1.44
N VAL A 255 -5.05 -26.96 -0.34
CA VAL A 255 -4.26 -27.34 0.84
C VAL A 255 -3.19 -28.38 0.46
N PRO A 256 -1.89 -28.15 0.76
CA PRO A 256 -0.85 -29.12 0.46
C PRO A 256 -1.12 -30.49 1.11
N ALA A 257 -0.86 -31.57 0.37
CA ALA A 257 -1.06 -32.94 0.86
C ALA A 257 -0.13 -33.28 2.04
N TYR A 258 1.09 -32.77 2.03
CA TYR A 258 2.11 -33.07 3.03
C TYR A 258 2.14 -32.06 4.19
N PRO A 259 2.40 -32.50 5.44
CA PRO A 259 2.51 -31.61 6.59
C PRO A 259 3.54 -30.48 6.42
N SER A 260 4.71 -30.79 5.84
CA SER A 260 5.76 -29.82 5.57
C SER A 260 5.31 -28.70 4.63
N GLY A 261 4.54 -29.04 3.59
CA GLY A 261 3.96 -28.06 2.67
C GLY A 261 2.94 -27.15 3.33
N ARG A 262 2.09 -27.68 4.23
CA ARG A 262 1.15 -26.87 5.01
C ARG A 262 1.88 -25.92 5.96
N LEU A 263 2.89 -26.42 6.68
CA LEU A 263 3.72 -25.61 7.56
C LEU A 263 4.42 -24.47 6.81
N TYR A 264 5.05 -24.78 5.67
CA TYR A 264 5.69 -23.78 4.82
C TYR A 264 4.69 -22.72 4.32
N ARG A 265 3.54 -23.16 3.78
CA ARG A 265 2.50 -22.25 3.28
C ARG A 265 2.03 -21.28 4.36
N ASP A 266 1.69 -21.80 5.53
CA ASP A 266 1.16 -20.99 6.62
C ASP A 266 2.24 -20.03 7.15
N LEU A 267 3.48 -20.51 7.26
CA LEU A 267 4.60 -19.69 7.71
C LEU A 267 4.96 -18.58 6.74
N LEU A 268 5.06 -18.88 5.44
CA LEU A 268 5.30 -17.84 4.43
C LEU A 268 4.17 -16.81 4.43
N GLY A 269 2.93 -17.22 4.68
CA GLY A 269 1.81 -16.31 4.89
C GLY A 269 2.03 -15.33 6.04
N TRP A 270 2.47 -15.80 7.22
CA TRP A 270 2.78 -14.92 8.35
C TRP A 270 3.99 -14.02 8.09
N VAL A 271 5.04 -14.55 7.44
CA VAL A 271 6.22 -13.77 7.03
C VAL A 271 5.80 -12.64 6.08
N ASN A 272 5.01 -12.95 5.04
CA ASN A 272 4.52 -11.98 4.06
C ASN A 272 3.68 -10.89 4.73
N GLN A 273 2.78 -11.24 5.65
CA GLN A 273 1.96 -10.27 6.39
C GLN A 273 2.83 -9.29 7.19
N LYS A 274 3.84 -9.81 7.91
CA LYS A 274 4.71 -9.00 8.76
C LYS A 274 5.55 -8.01 7.95
N VAL A 275 6.08 -8.46 6.81
CA VAL A 275 6.83 -7.61 5.90
C VAL A 275 5.93 -6.61 5.18
N ALA A 276 4.74 -7.01 4.73
CA ALA A 276 3.78 -6.11 4.08
C ALA A 276 3.30 -4.99 5.03
N ALA A 277 3.15 -5.30 6.32
CA ALA A 277 2.82 -4.30 7.34
C ALA A 277 3.92 -3.22 7.46
N ALA A 278 5.19 -3.62 7.43
CA ALA A 278 6.34 -2.72 7.49
C ALA A 278 6.69 -2.04 6.16
N ALA A 279 6.29 -2.64 5.02
CA ALA A 279 6.64 -2.13 3.69
C ALA A 279 5.91 -0.83 3.37
N ASP A 280 6.60 0.11 2.73
CA ASP A 280 6.05 1.36 2.25
C ASP A 280 5.21 1.16 0.99
N LEU A 281 5.59 0.17 0.18
CA LEU A 281 4.94 -0.23 -1.05
C LEU A 281 4.70 -1.74 -1.05
N VAL A 282 3.51 -2.18 -1.49
CA VAL A 282 3.23 -3.60 -1.71
C VAL A 282 2.64 -3.76 -3.11
N TYR A 283 3.24 -4.63 -3.93
CA TYR A 283 2.76 -4.99 -5.25
C TYR A 283 2.39 -6.46 -5.33
N PHE A 284 1.28 -6.76 -5.98
CA PHE A 284 0.93 -8.10 -6.45
C PHE A 284 1.11 -8.19 -7.96
N VAL A 285 2.00 -9.07 -8.42
CA VAL A 285 2.28 -9.23 -9.85
C VAL A 285 1.60 -10.48 -10.37
N ILE A 286 0.78 -10.32 -11.40
CA ILE A 286 0.06 -11.39 -12.10
C ILE A 286 0.17 -11.21 -13.61
N CYS A 287 0.55 -12.27 -14.34
CA CYS A 287 0.73 -12.22 -15.80
C CYS A 287 1.67 -11.09 -16.30
N GLY A 288 2.69 -10.73 -15.52
CA GLY A 288 3.61 -9.62 -15.80
C GLY A 288 3.07 -8.24 -15.41
N ILE A 289 1.84 -8.15 -14.93
CA ILE A 289 1.16 -6.89 -14.61
C ILE A 289 1.28 -6.63 -13.10
N PRO A 290 1.97 -5.56 -12.68
CA PRO A 290 2.06 -5.17 -11.28
C PRO A 290 0.78 -4.43 -10.83
N ILE A 291 0.19 -4.87 -9.73
CA ILE A 291 -0.97 -4.23 -9.08
C ILE A 291 -0.50 -3.66 -7.75
N CYS A 292 -0.60 -2.34 -7.57
CA CYS A 292 -0.25 -1.69 -6.30
C CYS A 292 -1.33 -1.97 -5.25
N LEU A 293 -0.98 -2.71 -4.19
CA LEU A 293 -1.85 -3.03 -3.05
C LEU A 293 -1.72 -2.03 -1.90
N LYS A 294 -0.54 -1.43 -1.71
CA LYS A 294 -0.24 -0.45 -0.66
C LYS A 294 0.73 0.59 -1.20
N SER A 295 0.49 1.85 -0.88
CA SER A 295 1.49 2.91 -0.99
C SER A 295 1.38 3.87 0.19
N ARG A 296 2.45 4.61 0.52
CA ARG A 296 2.49 5.57 1.65
C ARG A 296 1.38 6.63 1.61
N GLU A 297 0.84 6.95 0.44
CA GLU A 297 -0.31 7.87 0.30
C GLU A 297 -1.67 7.20 0.60
N PHE A 298 -1.72 5.86 0.54
CA PHE A 298 -2.90 5.03 0.75
C PHE A 298 -2.65 3.99 1.84
N ALA A 299 -1.94 4.35 2.91
CA ALA A 299 -2.07 3.58 4.13
C ALA A 299 -3.55 3.66 4.52
N PRO A 300 -4.29 2.54 4.69
CA PRO A 300 -5.58 2.62 5.33
C PRO A 300 -5.30 3.15 6.74
N VAL A 301 -5.56 4.44 6.94
CA VAL A 301 -5.59 5.03 8.28
C VAL A 301 -6.84 4.44 8.91
N GLY A 302 -6.72 3.22 9.44
CA GLY A 302 -7.56 2.74 10.52
C GLY A 302 -7.19 3.53 11.77
N GLY A 303 -7.52 4.82 11.75
CA GLY A 303 -7.30 5.76 12.83
C GLY A 303 -8.55 6.57 12.97
N ASN A 304 -9.36 6.23 13.98
CA ASN A 304 -10.35 7.16 14.50
C ASN A 304 -9.59 8.42 14.91
N PHE A 305 -9.76 9.51 14.17
CA PHE A 305 -9.51 10.83 14.73
C PHE A 305 -10.65 11.08 15.71
N SER A 306 -10.53 10.55 16.93
CA SER A 306 -11.35 11.01 18.04
C SER A 306 -10.94 12.45 18.33
N SER A 307 -11.69 13.41 17.77
CA SER A 307 -11.74 14.75 18.31
C SER A 307 -12.15 14.62 19.78
N GLY A 308 -11.27 15.06 20.67
CA GLY A 308 -11.53 15.07 22.10
C GLY A 308 -12.83 15.80 22.41
N GLY A 309 -13.85 15.03 22.78
CA GLY A 309 -15.09 15.49 23.36
C GLY A 309 -15.39 14.60 24.55
N GLY A 310 -15.06 15.06 25.74
CA GLY A 310 -15.35 14.36 26.99
C GLY A 310 -16.84 14.08 27.09
N PHE A 311 -17.21 12.81 27.09
CA PHE A 311 -18.56 12.39 27.45
C PHE A 311 -18.71 12.60 28.96
N LEU A 312 -19.51 13.59 29.33
CA LEU A 312 -20.05 13.71 30.69
C LEU A 312 -20.89 12.47 30.96
N SER A 313 -20.46 11.65 31.92
CA SER A 313 -21.29 10.62 32.53
C SER A 313 -22.54 11.28 33.11
N PRO A 314 -23.77 10.78 32.84
CA PRO A 314 -24.89 11.08 33.71
C PRO A 314 -24.64 10.34 35.02
N GLY A 315 -24.40 11.10 36.09
CA GLY A 315 -24.47 10.62 37.45
C GLY A 315 -25.84 10.03 37.75
N GLY A 316 -25.87 9.15 38.74
CA GLY A 316 -27.07 8.45 39.19
C GLY A 316 -28.21 9.36 39.62
N GLU A 317 -29.43 8.84 39.48
CA GLU A 317 -30.22 8.25 40.57
C GLU A 317 -31.02 7.07 40.00
#